data_AF-A0A8T6N798-F1
#
_entry.id   AF-A0A8T6N798-F1
#
_cell.length_a   1.000
_cell.length_b   1.000
_cell.length_c   1.000
_cell.angle_alpha   90.00
_cell.angle_beta   90.00
_cell.angle_gamma   90.00
#
_symmetry.space_group_name_H-M   'P 1'
#
loop_
_entity.id
_entity.type
_entity.pdbx_description
1 polymer ?
#
loop_
_entity_poly.entity_id
_entity_poly.type
_entity_poly.pdbx_seq_one_letter_code
_entity_poly.pdbx_strand_id
1 'polypeptide(L)'
;MSESNLLGGDNPVDQAAEILMGGPLEEQEVSDETVFESEESEVEFSESEDDGHASDDVEPEEEFDQTDDGDGLVALAQELGLDGDKLTLSEDGEIMVKIKVNGKEQAVDLKEAISQTQYSKANEEKARTIAEERKAFESERQQVADAYTQQLQHIQGLGEMLQGKLMQEYQSIDWDRLRVTDPAEWTAKQREFELRNQELQQAGMALGQRMREAQQQQEQWESQERAKILQAERKLMVESNPEWADENKLKSDLTEIIDYAKSNGFPEDELSQVIHSRHVNVLRKAMLFDKGQTVAEKKVKQAPKMQRASNGRFVSQKKSKTSKLIERAKNAKGANKRNAQHDAVAAILMGE
;
A
#
# COMPACT_ATOMS: atom_id res chain seq x y z
N MET A 1 -28.27 -2.98 48.56
CA MET A 1 -28.37 -2.27 47.28
C MET A 1 -27.15 -1.36 47.17
N SER A 2 -26.15 -1.75 46.39
CA SER A 2 -25.12 -0.83 45.91
C SER A 2 -24.62 -1.43 44.59
N GLU A 3 -24.88 -0.70 43.52
CA GLU A 3 -24.73 -1.11 42.13
C GLU A 3 -23.24 -1.20 41.74
N SER A 4 -22.87 -2.32 41.15
CA SER A 4 -21.63 -2.55 40.42
C SER A 4 -21.76 -1.90 39.04
N ASN A 5 -21.12 -0.75 38.84
CA ASN A 5 -21.06 -0.12 37.52
C ASN A 5 -19.92 -0.76 36.69
N LEU A 6 -20.30 -1.26 35.51
CA LEU A 6 -19.45 -1.95 34.55
C LEU A 6 -18.44 -0.97 33.93
N LEU A 7 -17.13 -1.24 34.07
CA LEU A 7 -16.15 -0.81 33.08
C LEU A 7 -16.05 -1.91 32.02
N GLY A 8 -16.41 -1.57 30.79
CA GLY A 8 -16.23 -2.41 29.61
C GLY A 8 -14.76 -2.70 29.39
N GLY A 9 -14.44 -3.96 29.10
CA GLY A 9 -13.10 -4.36 28.67
C GLY A 9 -12.88 -3.91 27.23
N ASP A 10 -11.89 -3.05 27.02
CA ASP A 10 -11.41 -2.72 25.69
C ASP A 10 -10.79 -3.97 25.06
N ASN A 11 -11.38 -4.41 23.94
CA ASN A 11 -10.89 -5.54 23.17
C ASN A 11 -9.58 -5.12 22.47
N PRO A 12 -8.49 -5.91 22.55
CA PRO A 12 -7.23 -5.57 21.88
C PRO A 12 -7.37 -5.37 20.36
N VAL A 13 -8.37 -6.00 19.74
CA VAL A 13 -8.74 -5.79 18.32
C VAL A 13 -9.19 -4.35 18.06
N ASP A 14 -9.98 -3.78 18.97
CA ASP A 14 -10.50 -2.42 18.84
C ASP A 14 -9.37 -1.40 19.06
N GLN A 15 -8.42 -1.68 19.96
CA GLN A 15 -7.23 -0.85 20.16
C GLN A 15 -6.32 -0.84 18.93
N ALA A 16 -6.10 -1.99 18.28
CA ALA A 16 -5.32 -2.07 17.05
C ALA A 16 -6.02 -1.33 15.89
N ALA A 17 -7.34 -1.45 15.77
CA ALA A 17 -8.13 -0.70 14.79
C ALA A 17 -8.11 0.82 15.05
N GLU A 18 -8.10 1.24 16.32
CA GLU A 18 -8.05 2.64 16.71
C GLU A 18 -6.68 3.27 16.50
N ILE A 19 -5.59 2.55 16.78
CA ILE A 19 -4.22 2.95 16.41
C ILE A 19 -4.11 3.14 14.90
N LEU A 20 -4.72 2.25 14.11
CA LEU A 20 -4.67 2.33 12.65
C LEU A 20 -5.45 3.50 12.05
N MET A 21 -6.50 3.95 12.75
CA MET A 21 -7.25 5.14 12.34
C MET A 21 -6.58 6.46 12.70
N GLY A 22 -5.47 6.43 13.45
CA GLY A 22 -4.83 7.62 14.00
C GLY A 22 -5.68 8.21 15.10
N GLY A 23 -5.58 7.62 16.31
CA GLY A 23 -6.29 8.06 17.52
C GLY A 23 -6.30 9.59 17.74
N PRO A 24 -7.23 10.09 18.58
CA PRO A 24 -7.63 11.49 18.59
C PRO A 24 -6.43 12.43 18.72
N LEU A 25 -6.25 13.26 17.69
CA LEU A 25 -5.36 14.41 17.73
C LEU A 25 -5.93 15.36 18.79
N GLU A 26 -5.30 15.39 19.96
CA GLU A 26 -5.52 16.45 20.94
C GLU A 26 -4.90 17.73 20.34
N GLU A 27 -5.74 18.50 19.66
CA GLU A 27 -5.42 19.82 19.12
C GLU A 27 -5.07 20.76 20.27
N GLN A 28 -3.79 20.88 20.59
CA GLN A 28 -3.27 22.09 21.22
C GLN A 28 -3.01 23.11 20.11
N GLU A 29 -3.94 24.06 19.97
CA GLU A 29 -3.70 25.32 19.26
C GLU A 29 -2.43 25.98 19.81
N VAL A 30 -1.39 26.01 18.99
CA VAL A 30 -0.31 26.97 19.10
C VAL A 30 -0.34 27.84 17.85
N SER A 31 -0.93 29.01 18.04
CA SER A 31 -0.65 30.19 17.24
C SER A 31 0.85 30.49 17.34
N ASP A 32 1.58 30.43 16.23
CA ASP A 32 2.59 31.47 16.01
C ASP A 32 2.84 31.73 14.52
N GLU A 33 2.87 33.01 14.26
CA GLU A 33 3.08 33.71 13.02
C GLU A 33 4.58 33.80 12.80
N THR A 34 5.13 33.03 11.85
CA THR A 34 6.44 33.35 11.28
C THR A 34 6.40 33.17 9.77
N VAL A 35 6.25 34.33 9.12
CA VAL A 35 6.51 34.57 7.71
C VAL A 35 7.95 34.15 7.42
N PHE A 36 8.14 33.19 6.52
CA PHE A 36 9.40 33.06 5.78
C PHE A 36 9.09 33.13 4.29
N GLU A 37 9.53 34.25 3.74
CA GLU A 37 9.40 34.74 2.38
C GLU A 37 10.15 33.80 1.44
N SER A 38 9.44 33.25 0.47
CA SER A 38 10.00 32.46 -0.62
C SER A 38 10.69 33.41 -1.60
N GLU A 39 12.02 33.47 -1.56
CA GLU A 39 12.82 34.03 -2.66
C GLU A 39 12.68 33.09 -3.88
N GLU A 40 11.81 33.47 -4.81
CA GLU A 40 11.85 33.02 -6.21
C GLU A 40 13.10 33.62 -6.86
N SER A 41 14.16 32.82 -7.02
CA SER A 41 15.26 33.15 -7.90
C SER A 41 14.91 32.72 -9.32
N GLU A 42 14.42 33.68 -10.10
CA GLU A 42 14.28 33.65 -11.55
C GLU A 42 15.69 33.57 -12.17
N VAL A 43 16.04 32.41 -12.75
CA VAL A 43 17.27 32.25 -13.53
C VAL A 43 16.92 32.35 -15.02
N GLU A 44 17.30 33.50 -15.58
CA GLU A 44 17.31 33.83 -17.00
C GLU A 44 17.98 32.71 -17.83
N PHE A 45 17.24 32.18 -18.80
CA PHE A 45 17.80 31.40 -19.88
C PHE A 45 18.37 32.37 -20.93
N SER A 46 19.70 32.52 -20.91
CA SER A 46 20.46 33.23 -21.93
C SER A 46 20.32 32.51 -23.28
N GLU A 47 19.57 33.10 -24.21
CA GLU A 47 19.72 32.86 -25.65
C GLU A 47 21.13 33.27 -26.09
N SER A 48 21.84 32.36 -26.73
CA SER A 48 22.98 32.68 -27.57
C SER A 48 22.61 32.31 -29.01
N GLU A 49 22.29 33.33 -29.80
CA GLU A 49 22.29 33.31 -31.26
C GLU A 49 23.74 33.23 -31.81
N ASP A 50 23.83 33.01 -33.14
CA ASP A 50 25.00 32.97 -34.05
C ASP A 50 25.45 31.53 -34.39
N ASP A 51 25.48 31.04 -35.65
CA ASP A 51 25.65 31.62 -36.99
C ASP A 51 25.08 30.54 -37.97
N GLY A 52 24.21 30.79 -38.96
CA GLY A 52 24.47 31.59 -40.14
C GLY A 52 25.00 30.75 -41.31
N HIS A 53 24.15 29.96 -41.97
CA HIS A 53 24.39 29.52 -43.37
C HIS A 53 23.02 29.29 -44.04
N ALA A 54 22.51 30.31 -44.73
CA ALA A 54 22.76 30.57 -46.15
C ALA A 54 22.01 29.57 -47.04
N SER A 55 20.84 30.03 -47.50
CA SER A 55 20.12 29.52 -48.65
C SER A 55 21.08 29.45 -49.84
N ASP A 56 21.35 28.25 -50.33
CA ASP A 56 21.84 28.07 -51.69
C ASP A 56 20.77 27.30 -52.47
N ASP A 57 20.27 28.01 -53.46
CA ASP A 57 19.32 27.58 -54.47
C ASP A 57 20.06 26.59 -55.37
N VAL A 58 19.73 25.30 -55.28
CA VAL A 58 20.14 24.29 -56.25
C VAL A 58 18.91 23.46 -56.56
N GLU A 59 18.31 23.70 -57.72
CA GLU A 59 17.52 22.68 -58.42
C GLU A 59 18.41 21.45 -58.65
N PRO A 60 17.89 20.26 -58.38
CA PRO A 60 18.10 19.16 -59.28
C PRO A 60 16.74 18.69 -59.78
N GLU A 61 16.48 18.94 -61.07
CA GLU A 61 15.76 17.95 -61.86
C GLU A 61 16.59 16.67 -61.84
N GLU A 62 16.22 15.69 -61.00
CA GLU A 62 16.57 14.29 -61.24
C GLU A 62 15.37 13.39 -60.97
N GLU A 63 15.06 12.59 -61.98
CA GLU A 63 14.07 11.53 -61.98
C GLU A 63 14.31 10.60 -60.78
N PHE A 64 13.33 10.52 -59.87
CA PHE A 64 13.30 9.45 -58.88
C PHE A 64 13.04 8.12 -59.58
N ASP A 65 14.13 7.40 -59.87
CA ASP A 65 14.08 5.97 -60.14
C ASP A 65 13.65 5.27 -58.84
N GLN A 66 12.56 4.50 -58.92
CA GLN A 66 12.07 3.66 -57.82
C GLN A 66 13.11 2.59 -57.53
N THR A 67 14.01 2.88 -56.60
CA THR A 67 14.84 1.87 -55.96
C THR A 67 14.09 1.36 -54.74
N ASP A 68 14.03 0.04 -54.66
CA ASP A 68 13.32 -0.76 -53.67
C ASP A 68 13.63 -0.26 -52.24
N ASP A 69 12.68 0.42 -51.60
CA ASP A 69 12.82 1.07 -50.27
C ASP A 69 13.22 0.09 -49.15
N GLY A 70 13.19 -1.22 -49.42
CA GLY A 70 13.61 -2.28 -48.50
C GLY A 70 15.13 -2.41 -48.33
N ASP A 71 15.95 -2.16 -49.36
CA ASP A 71 17.39 -2.46 -49.32
C ASP A 71 18.18 -1.44 -48.49
N GLY A 72 17.78 -0.15 -48.53
CA GLY A 72 18.41 0.91 -47.74
C GLY A 72 18.18 0.80 -46.24
N LEU A 73 16.98 0.38 -45.83
CA LEU A 73 16.63 0.18 -44.41
C LEU A 73 17.33 -1.05 -43.83
N VAL A 74 17.50 -2.11 -44.61
CA VAL A 74 18.23 -3.31 -44.19
C VAL A 74 19.72 -3.03 -44.00
N ALA A 75 20.32 -2.25 -44.90
CA ALA A 75 21.71 -1.81 -44.76
C ALA A 75 21.92 -0.92 -43.52
N LEU A 76 20.99 0.04 -43.29
CA LEU A 76 21.00 0.89 -42.09
C LEU A 76 20.81 0.07 -40.80
N ALA A 77 19.90 -0.92 -40.81
CA ALA A 77 19.70 -1.81 -39.67
C ALA A 77 20.96 -2.61 -39.37
N GLN A 78 21.64 -3.13 -40.39
CA GLN A 78 22.88 -3.90 -40.23
C GLN A 78 24.03 -3.04 -39.67
N GLU A 79 24.16 -1.79 -40.10
CA GLU A 79 25.16 -0.84 -39.56
C GLU A 79 24.86 -0.44 -38.11
N LEU A 80 23.57 -0.30 -37.76
CA LEU A 80 23.13 -0.02 -36.40
C LEU A 80 23.06 -1.27 -35.50
N GLY A 81 23.38 -2.46 -36.03
CA GLY A 81 23.32 -3.72 -35.29
C GLY A 81 21.90 -4.18 -34.92
N LEU A 82 20.89 -3.74 -35.68
CA LEU A 82 19.48 -4.07 -35.53
C LEU A 82 19.07 -5.15 -36.55
N ASP A 83 18.07 -5.96 -36.19
CA ASP A 83 17.42 -6.85 -37.16
C ASP A 83 16.67 -6.03 -38.21
N GLY A 84 16.78 -6.38 -39.49
CA GLY A 84 16.19 -5.63 -40.61
C GLY A 84 14.69 -5.34 -40.47
N ASP A 85 13.96 -6.19 -39.75
CA ASP A 85 12.51 -6.05 -39.53
C ASP A 85 12.14 -4.96 -38.50
N LYS A 86 13.12 -4.39 -37.78
CA LYS A 86 12.94 -3.40 -36.72
C LYS A 86 12.92 -1.96 -37.22
N LEU A 87 13.37 -1.70 -38.43
CA LEU A 87 13.27 -0.38 -39.06
C LEU A 87 12.14 -0.38 -40.08
N THR A 88 11.34 0.69 -40.09
CA THR A 88 10.26 0.91 -41.05
C THR A 88 10.22 2.37 -41.43
N LEU A 89 9.82 2.68 -42.66
CA LEU A 89 9.62 4.05 -43.10
C LEU A 89 8.17 4.48 -42.85
N SER A 90 7.96 5.70 -42.34
CA SER A 90 6.63 6.33 -42.27
C SER A 90 6.16 6.78 -43.66
N GLU A 91 4.86 7.05 -43.82
CA GLU A 91 4.27 7.60 -45.07
C GLU A 91 4.90 8.96 -45.45
N ASP A 92 5.46 9.68 -44.48
CA ASP A 92 6.14 10.96 -44.65
C ASP A 92 7.68 10.84 -44.85
N GLY A 93 8.22 9.60 -44.94
CA GLY A 93 9.65 9.36 -45.21
C GLY A 93 10.57 9.32 -43.98
N GLU A 94 10.03 9.32 -42.75
CA GLU A 94 10.80 9.25 -41.50
C GLU A 94 11.13 7.80 -41.08
N ILE A 95 12.32 7.58 -40.49
CA ILE A 95 12.79 6.24 -40.08
C ILE A 95 12.26 5.90 -38.67
N MET A 96 11.34 4.95 -38.63
CA MET A 96 10.71 4.46 -37.40
C MET A 96 11.35 3.16 -36.91
N VAL A 97 11.60 3.07 -35.61
CA VAL A 97 12.10 1.87 -34.92
C VAL A 97 10.95 1.17 -34.19
N LYS A 98 10.77 -0.12 -34.45
CA LYS A 98 9.85 -0.97 -33.68
C LYS A 98 10.48 -1.33 -32.34
N ILE A 99 9.99 -0.70 -31.27
CA ILE A 99 10.37 -1.00 -29.88
C ILE A 99 9.22 -1.70 -29.16
N LYS A 100 9.56 -2.56 -28.20
CA LYS A 100 8.58 -3.32 -27.43
C LYS A 100 8.41 -2.70 -26.05
N VAL A 101 7.28 -2.03 -25.82
CA VAL A 101 6.95 -1.37 -24.54
C VAL A 101 5.78 -2.12 -23.90
N ASN A 102 5.95 -2.61 -22.66
CA ASN A 102 4.91 -3.37 -21.94
C ASN A 102 4.32 -4.56 -22.72
N GLY A 103 5.13 -5.24 -23.53
CA GLY A 103 4.72 -6.41 -24.29
C GLY A 103 3.96 -6.13 -25.60
N LYS A 104 3.73 -4.85 -25.97
CA LYS A 104 3.15 -4.44 -27.25
C LYS A 104 4.23 -3.80 -28.13
N GLU A 105 4.19 -4.08 -29.43
CA GLU A 105 5.11 -3.51 -30.42
C GLU A 105 4.60 -2.13 -30.84
N GLN A 106 5.46 -1.11 -30.72
CA GLN A 106 5.16 0.26 -31.12
C GLN A 106 6.30 0.78 -32.00
N ALA A 107 5.95 1.37 -33.14
CA ALA A 107 6.89 2.07 -34.00
C ALA A 107 7.06 3.50 -33.47
N VAL A 108 8.29 3.88 -33.14
CA VAL A 108 8.67 5.19 -32.61
C VAL A 108 9.80 5.75 -33.47
N ASP A 109 9.83 7.05 -33.71
CA ASP A 109 10.89 7.68 -34.50
C ASP A 109 12.28 7.38 -33.91
N LEU A 110 13.27 7.17 -34.78
CA LEU A 110 14.65 6.83 -34.38
C LEU A 110 15.26 7.92 -33.47
N LYS A 111 14.97 9.19 -33.73
CA LYS A 111 15.41 10.31 -32.89
C LYS A 111 14.79 10.25 -31.50
N GLU A 112 13.49 9.97 -31.42
CA GLU A 112 12.79 9.80 -30.16
C GLU A 112 13.30 8.59 -29.37
N ALA A 113 13.51 7.43 -30.01
CA ALA A 113 14.06 6.23 -29.36
C ALA A 113 15.47 6.46 -28.78
N ILE A 114 16.35 7.15 -29.51
CA ILE A 114 17.69 7.52 -29.02
C ILE A 114 17.57 8.47 -27.83
N SER A 115 16.72 9.50 -27.93
CA SER A 115 16.52 10.42 -26.80
C SER A 115 15.96 9.71 -25.56
N GLN A 116 14.96 8.83 -25.70
CA GLN A 116 14.38 8.06 -24.60
C GLN A 116 15.41 7.14 -23.92
N THR A 117 16.30 6.50 -24.68
CA THR A 117 17.37 5.68 -24.10
C THR A 117 18.46 6.50 -23.42
N GLN A 118 18.75 7.71 -23.92
CA GLN A 118 19.65 8.65 -23.23
C GLN A 118 19.02 9.16 -21.93
N TYR A 119 17.73 9.51 -21.95
CA TYR A 119 16.98 9.90 -20.75
C TYR A 119 16.86 8.75 -19.75
N SER A 120 16.60 7.52 -20.21
CA SER A 120 16.48 6.37 -19.30
C SER A 120 17.80 6.02 -18.64
N LYS A 121 18.92 6.01 -19.38
CA LYS A 121 20.26 5.83 -18.81
C LYS A 121 20.62 6.96 -17.84
N ALA A 122 20.37 8.21 -18.22
CA ALA A 122 20.61 9.36 -17.34
C ALA A 122 19.76 9.30 -16.05
N ASN A 123 18.50 8.85 -16.15
CA ASN A 123 17.63 8.66 -15.01
C ASN A 123 18.03 7.46 -14.15
N GLU A 124 18.52 6.37 -14.75
CA GLU A 124 19.04 5.21 -14.03
C GLU A 124 20.33 5.55 -13.28
N GLU A 125 21.25 6.27 -13.93
CA GLU A 125 22.46 6.80 -13.30
C GLU A 125 22.10 7.75 -12.15
N LYS A 126 21.20 8.72 -12.38
CA LYS A 126 20.70 9.60 -11.32
C LYS A 126 19.99 8.84 -10.19
N ALA A 127 19.17 7.84 -10.51
CA ALA A 127 18.51 7.02 -9.50
C ALA A 127 19.53 6.25 -8.67
N ARG A 128 20.60 5.75 -9.31
CA ARG A 128 21.70 5.08 -8.63
C ARG A 128 22.50 6.04 -7.76
N THR A 129 22.85 7.23 -8.23
CA THR A 129 23.56 8.22 -7.42
C THR A 129 22.71 8.66 -6.24
N ILE A 130 21.41 8.92 -6.43
CA ILE A 130 20.50 9.27 -5.33
C ILE A 130 20.38 8.11 -4.32
N ALA A 131 20.34 6.86 -4.78
CA ALA A 131 20.31 5.71 -3.89
C ALA A 131 21.61 5.57 -3.09
N GLU A 132 22.77 5.78 -3.73
CA GLU A 132 24.08 5.77 -3.08
C GLU A 132 24.22 6.93 -2.08
N GLU A 133 23.77 8.14 -2.44
CA GLU A 133 23.73 9.32 -1.56
C GLU A 133 22.82 9.11 -0.36
N ARG A 134 21.60 8.58 -0.55
CA ARG A 134 20.67 8.26 0.56
C ARG A 134 21.28 7.27 1.52
N LYS A 135 21.91 6.22 1.00
CA LYS A 135 22.57 5.21 1.82
C LYS A 135 23.76 5.80 2.60
N ALA A 136 24.56 6.65 1.95
CA ALA A 136 25.66 7.34 2.60
C ALA A 136 25.14 8.26 3.72
N PHE A 137 24.13 9.09 3.42
CA PHE A 137 23.50 10.00 4.37
C PHE A 137 22.86 9.27 5.56
N GLU A 138 22.15 8.17 5.31
CA GLU A 138 21.55 7.35 6.37
C GLU A 138 22.63 6.74 7.26
N SER A 139 23.72 6.24 6.67
CA SER A 139 24.85 5.70 7.42
C SER A 139 25.56 6.76 8.26
N GLU A 140 25.71 7.98 7.74
CA GLU A 140 26.31 9.11 8.46
C GLU A 140 25.40 9.56 9.60
N ARG A 141 24.09 9.70 9.33
CA ARG A 141 23.09 10.02 10.35
C ARG A 141 23.12 8.99 11.49
N GLN A 142 23.19 7.70 11.16
CA GLN A 142 23.27 6.64 12.15
C GLN A 142 24.57 6.71 12.96
N GLN A 143 25.71 6.93 12.30
CA GLN A 143 26.99 7.12 13.00
C GLN A 143 26.97 8.33 13.92
N VAL A 144 26.35 9.44 13.52
CA VAL A 144 26.22 10.64 14.37
C VAL A 144 25.32 10.36 15.56
N ALA A 145 24.19 9.66 15.36
CA ALA A 145 23.31 9.26 16.45
C ALA A 145 24.01 8.31 17.43
N ASP A 146 24.73 7.32 16.93
CA ASP A 146 25.50 6.38 17.75
C ASP A 146 26.65 7.09 18.50
N ALA A 147 27.37 7.98 17.84
CA ALA A 147 28.41 8.78 18.48
C ALA A 147 27.85 9.69 19.58
N TYR A 148 26.68 10.31 19.33
CA TYR A 148 26.00 11.16 20.30
C TYR A 148 25.54 10.36 21.53
N THR A 149 24.92 9.19 21.33
CA THR A 149 24.50 8.32 22.43
C THR A 149 25.68 7.79 23.25
N GLN A 150 26.77 7.38 22.59
CA GLN A 150 28.02 6.99 23.27
C GLN A 150 28.62 8.15 24.06
N GLN A 151 28.62 9.37 23.50
CA GLN A 151 29.11 10.56 24.18
C GLN A 151 28.27 10.86 25.43
N LEU A 152 26.95 10.76 25.35
CA LEU A 152 26.06 10.94 26.50
C LEU A 152 26.35 9.90 27.61
N GLN A 153 26.48 8.62 27.24
CA GLN A 153 26.82 7.55 28.19
C GLN A 153 28.20 7.78 28.83
N HIS A 154 29.18 8.23 28.04
CA HIS A 154 30.52 8.54 28.53
C HIS A 154 30.50 9.72 29.52
N ILE A 155 29.75 10.79 29.23
CA ILE A 155 29.61 11.93 30.14
C ILE A 155 28.93 11.50 31.44
N GLN A 156 27.90 10.65 31.37
CA GLN A 156 27.26 10.10 32.57
C GLN A 156 28.25 9.28 33.42
N GLY A 157 29.02 8.39 32.80
CA GLY A 157 30.04 7.59 33.49
C GLY A 157 31.16 8.45 34.10
N LEU A 158 31.56 9.55 33.45
CA LEU A 158 32.49 10.52 34.02
C LEU A 158 31.92 11.21 35.25
N GLY A 159 30.63 11.57 35.24
CA GLY A 159 29.93 12.13 36.40
C GLY A 159 29.96 11.18 37.60
N GLU A 160 29.63 9.91 37.39
CA GLU A 160 29.67 8.87 38.42
C GLU A 160 31.10 8.64 38.94
N MET A 161 32.10 8.62 38.06
CA MET A 161 33.51 8.50 38.45
C MET A 161 33.97 9.69 39.30
N LEU A 162 33.62 10.92 38.90
CA LEU A 162 33.97 12.13 39.64
C LEU A 162 33.32 12.15 41.03
N GLN A 163 32.06 11.75 41.11
CA GLN A 163 31.36 11.60 42.39
C GLN A 163 32.03 10.54 43.28
N GLY A 164 32.41 9.40 42.70
CA GLY A 164 33.14 8.35 43.41
C GLY A 164 34.50 8.82 43.92
N LYS A 165 35.28 9.55 43.11
CA LYS A 165 36.56 10.15 43.52
C LYS A 165 36.37 11.17 44.64
N LEU A 166 35.38 12.05 44.54
CA LEU A 166 35.09 13.03 45.58
C LEU A 166 34.75 12.34 46.92
N MET A 167 33.99 11.25 46.87
CA MET A 167 33.64 10.48 48.06
C MET A 167 34.85 9.73 48.65
N GLN A 168 35.75 9.22 47.80
CA GLN A 168 37.02 8.62 48.24
C GLN A 168 37.95 9.65 48.89
N GLU A 169 38.10 10.82 48.29
CA GLU A 169 38.86 11.94 48.84
C GLU A 169 38.30 12.35 50.21
N TYR A 170 36.97 12.46 50.33
CA TYR A 170 36.31 12.76 51.59
C TYR A 170 36.60 11.72 52.68
N GLN A 171 36.55 10.44 52.33
CA GLN A 171 36.84 9.34 53.28
C GLN A 171 38.32 9.24 53.66
N SER A 172 39.23 9.71 52.81
CA SER A 172 40.67 9.68 53.07
C SER A 172 41.13 10.70 54.11
N ILE A 173 40.31 11.71 54.41
CA ILE A 173 40.62 12.77 55.37
C ILE A 173 40.18 12.35 56.77
N ASP A 174 41.11 12.43 57.73
CA ASP A 174 40.83 12.22 59.15
C ASP A 174 40.19 13.47 59.77
N TRP A 175 38.88 13.61 59.56
CA TRP A 175 38.10 14.79 59.97
C TRP A 175 38.13 15.04 61.48
N ASP A 176 38.20 13.99 62.29
CA ASP A 176 38.23 14.10 63.75
C ASP A 176 39.54 14.69 64.23
N ARG A 177 40.67 14.24 63.66
CA ARG A 177 41.98 14.84 63.93
C ARG A 177 42.03 16.28 63.45
N LEU A 178 41.61 16.54 62.20
CA LEU A 178 41.67 17.86 61.57
C LEU A 178 40.89 18.90 62.40
N ARG A 179 39.71 18.52 62.92
CA ARG A 179 38.90 19.38 63.80
C ARG A 179 39.61 19.81 65.07
N VAL A 180 40.50 18.98 65.63
CA VAL A 180 41.24 19.27 66.86
C VAL A 180 42.53 20.04 66.58
N THR A 181 43.25 19.69 65.50
CA THR A 181 44.53 20.32 65.17
C THR A 181 44.39 21.65 64.43
N ASP A 182 43.42 21.78 63.52
CA ASP A 182 43.16 22.99 62.75
C ASP A 182 41.67 23.14 62.40
N PRO A 183 40.89 23.79 63.28
CA PRO A 183 39.47 24.02 63.05
C PRO A 183 39.18 24.89 61.81
N ALA A 184 40.10 25.78 61.41
CA ALA A 184 39.88 26.66 60.26
C ALA A 184 39.97 25.85 58.96
N GLU A 185 41.02 25.03 58.80
CA GLU A 185 41.16 24.11 57.66
C GLU A 185 40.01 23.11 57.58
N TRP A 186 39.52 22.60 58.73
CA TRP A 186 38.35 21.72 58.76
C TRP A 186 37.12 22.38 58.13
N THR A 187 36.78 23.62 58.53
CA THR A 187 35.64 24.34 57.96
C THR A 187 35.84 24.68 56.47
N ALA A 188 37.06 25.04 56.08
CA ALA A 188 37.39 25.36 54.69
C ALA A 188 37.23 24.12 53.79
N LYS A 189 37.77 22.98 54.21
CA LYS A 189 37.64 21.70 53.50
C LYS A 189 36.19 21.24 53.42
N GLN A 190 35.44 21.31 54.51
CA GLN A 190 34.03 20.92 54.50
C GLN A 190 33.21 21.73 53.50
N ARG A 191 33.44 23.06 53.45
CA ARG A 191 32.80 23.94 52.47
C ARG A 191 33.25 23.64 51.03
N GLU A 192 34.54 23.34 50.82
CA GLU A 192 35.07 22.96 49.50
C GLU A 192 34.37 21.69 48.97
N PHE A 193 34.23 20.65 49.80
CA PHE A 193 33.52 19.43 49.42
C PHE A 193 32.03 19.67 49.20
N GLU A 194 31.39 20.49 50.03
CA GLU A 194 29.97 20.83 49.86
C GLU A 194 29.72 21.55 48.53
N LEU A 195 30.57 22.53 48.19
CA LEU A 195 30.50 23.24 46.91
C LEU A 195 30.73 22.30 45.72
N ARG A 196 31.78 21.45 45.76
CA ARG A 196 32.03 20.47 44.68
C ARG A 196 30.90 19.47 44.53
N ASN A 197 30.32 19.00 45.64
CA ASN A 197 29.21 18.05 45.60
C ASN A 197 27.95 18.71 45.02
N GLN A 198 27.65 19.96 45.40
CA GLN A 198 26.55 20.72 44.79
C GLN A 198 26.78 20.93 43.29
N GLU A 199 27.99 21.30 42.87
CA GLU A 199 28.34 21.48 41.46
C GLU A 199 28.16 20.19 40.65
N LEU A 200 28.65 19.05 41.16
CA LEU A 200 28.44 17.75 40.53
C LEU A 200 26.96 17.35 40.47
N GLN A 201 26.18 17.61 41.52
CA GLN A 201 24.74 17.35 41.52
C GLN A 201 24.00 18.22 40.51
N GLN A 202 24.33 19.51 40.43
CA GLN A 202 23.73 20.42 39.45
C GLN A 202 24.08 20.00 38.02
N ALA A 203 25.34 19.65 37.76
CA ALA A 203 25.78 19.14 36.47
C ALA A 203 25.05 17.83 36.09
N GLY A 204 24.90 16.90 37.04
CA GLY A 204 24.16 15.66 36.85
C GLY A 204 22.67 15.89 36.57
N MET A 205 22.03 16.82 37.28
CA MET A 205 20.63 17.19 37.03
C MET A 205 20.44 17.81 35.65
N ALA A 206 21.32 18.74 35.25
CA ALA A 206 21.28 19.38 33.94
C ALA A 206 21.48 18.37 32.81
N LEU A 207 22.42 17.43 32.96
CA LEU A 207 22.64 16.35 32.00
C LEU A 207 21.41 15.43 31.91
N GLY A 208 20.83 15.04 33.05
CA GLY A 208 19.63 14.21 33.09
C GLY A 208 18.39 14.90 32.50
N GLN A 209 18.27 16.22 32.64
CA GLN A 209 17.23 16.99 31.95
C GLN A 209 17.44 17.00 30.44
N ARG A 210 18.65 17.35 29.96
CA ARG A 210 19.00 17.31 28.53
C ARG A 210 18.72 15.95 27.90
N MET A 211 19.06 14.87 28.58
CA MET A 211 18.82 13.51 28.09
C MET A 211 17.32 13.20 27.96
N ARG A 212 16.52 13.57 28.97
CA ARG A 212 15.06 13.40 28.91
C ARG A 212 14.42 14.26 27.81
N GLU A 213 14.86 15.49 27.65
CA GLU A 213 14.39 16.38 26.58
C GLU A 213 14.72 15.80 25.20
N ALA A 214 15.96 15.32 24.99
CA ALA A 214 16.35 14.67 23.74
C ALA A 214 15.52 13.42 23.45
N GLN A 215 15.28 12.58 24.47
CA GLN A 215 14.44 11.39 24.33
C GLN A 215 12.99 11.75 24.00
N GLN A 216 12.41 12.74 24.69
CA GLN A 216 11.04 13.20 24.40
C GLN A 216 10.91 13.79 23.00
N GLN A 217 11.88 14.58 22.54
CA GLN A 217 11.89 15.10 21.18
C GLN A 217 11.94 13.98 20.15
N GLN A 218 12.74 12.94 20.40
CA GLN A 218 12.81 11.79 19.52
C GLN A 218 11.50 11.00 19.48
N GLU A 219 10.90 10.72 20.64
CA GLU A 219 9.59 10.06 20.74
C GLU A 219 8.49 10.86 20.02
N GLN A 220 8.48 12.19 20.18
CA GLN A 220 7.55 13.08 19.47
C GLN A 220 7.77 13.04 17.96
N TRP A 221 9.03 13.10 17.50
CA TRP A 221 9.36 13.04 16.08
C TRP A 221 8.93 11.71 15.46
N GLU A 222 9.22 10.59 16.13
CA GLU A 222 8.80 9.26 15.69
C GLU A 222 7.27 9.10 15.66
N SER A 223 6.58 9.67 16.66
CA SER A 223 5.11 9.67 16.70
C SER A 223 4.51 10.49 15.55
N GLN A 224 5.04 11.69 15.29
CA GLN A 224 4.59 12.52 14.16
C GLN A 224 4.85 11.85 12.81
N GLU A 225 6.02 11.25 12.63
CA GLU A 225 6.36 10.57 11.39
C GLU A 225 5.48 9.34 11.18
N ARG A 226 5.20 8.59 12.25
CA ARG A 226 4.23 7.49 12.24
C ARG A 226 2.83 8.00 11.86
N ALA A 227 2.38 9.11 12.43
CA ALA A 227 1.08 9.70 12.12
C ALA A 227 0.98 10.12 10.64
N LYS A 228 2.03 10.71 10.06
CA LYS A 228 2.09 11.06 8.63
C LYS A 228 1.99 9.82 7.74
N ILE A 229 2.73 8.76 8.07
CA ILE A 229 2.69 7.50 7.33
C ILE A 229 1.28 6.91 7.39
N LEU A 230 0.67 6.85 8.59
CA LEU A 230 -0.70 6.35 8.75
C LEU A 230 -1.72 7.18 7.95
N GLN A 231 -1.59 8.51 7.93
CA GLN A 231 -2.45 9.38 7.12
C GLN A 231 -2.29 9.13 5.62
N ALA A 232 -1.06 8.97 5.13
CA ALA A 232 -0.79 8.66 3.73
C ALA A 232 -1.37 7.28 3.34
N GLU A 233 -1.17 6.27 4.18
CA GLU A 233 -1.73 4.93 3.98
C GLU A 233 -3.26 4.94 4.03
N ARG A 234 -3.87 5.72 4.93
CA ARG A 234 -5.32 5.89 4.99
C ARG A 234 -5.88 6.49 3.69
N LYS A 235 -5.21 7.48 3.10
CA LYS A 235 -5.61 8.04 1.80
C LYS A 235 -5.59 6.97 0.69
N LEU A 236 -4.53 6.15 0.64
CA LEU A 236 -4.42 5.05 -0.31
C LEU A 236 -5.50 3.98 -0.08
N MET A 237 -5.85 3.69 1.18
CA MET A 237 -6.94 2.76 1.51
C MET A 237 -8.28 3.27 0.96
N VAL A 238 -8.63 4.54 1.17
CA VAL A 238 -9.88 5.15 0.67
C VAL A 238 -9.90 5.22 -0.87
N GLU A 239 -8.77 5.52 -1.51
CA GLU A 239 -8.66 5.49 -2.98
C GLU A 239 -8.91 4.09 -3.54
N SER A 240 -8.36 3.05 -2.92
CA SER A 240 -8.55 1.66 -3.34
C SER A 240 -9.94 1.10 -3.00
N ASN A 241 -10.59 1.61 -1.95
CA ASN A 241 -11.92 1.20 -1.53
C ASN A 241 -12.77 2.42 -1.10
N PRO A 242 -13.60 2.96 -2.01
CA PRO A 242 -14.41 4.15 -1.72
C PRO A 242 -15.40 3.98 -0.56
N GLU A 243 -15.80 2.74 -0.24
CA GLU A 243 -16.67 2.42 0.90
C GLU A 243 -16.03 2.75 2.26
N TRP A 244 -14.70 2.86 2.32
CA TRP A 244 -13.94 3.22 3.52
C TRP A 244 -13.81 4.73 3.76
N ALA A 245 -14.44 5.56 2.93
CA ALA A 245 -14.65 6.97 3.25
C ALA A 245 -15.52 7.13 4.52
N ASP A 246 -16.43 6.19 4.77
CA ASP A 246 -17.21 6.13 6.00
C ASP A 246 -16.35 5.55 7.15
N GLU A 247 -16.02 6.37 8.15
CA GLU A 247 -15.18 5.94 9.28
C GLU A 247 -15.75 4.73 10.03
N ASN A 248 -17.07 4.67 10.19
CA ASN A 248 -17.72 3.56 10.89
C ASN A 248 -17.60 2.22 10.14
N LYS A 249 -17.62 2.24 8.80
CA LYS A 249 -17.43 1.05 7.97
C LYS A 249 -15.97 0.63 7.93
N LEU A 250 -15.07 1.61 7.86
CA LEU A 250 -13.65 1.35 7.94
C LEU A 250 -13.30 0.68 9.28
N LYS A 251 -13.83 1.19 10.41
CA LYS A 251 -13.70 0.56 11.73
C LYS A 251 -14.15 -0.89 11.72
N SER A 252 -15.39 -1.16 11.29
CA SER A 252 -15.93 -2.52 11.31
C SER A 252 -15.18 -3.47 10.38
N ASP A 253 -14.79 -3.02 9.20
CA ASP A 253 -14.06 -3.86 8.25
C ASP A 253 -12.64 -4.14 8.74
N LEU A 254 -11.98 -3.17 9.35
CA LEU A 254 -10.65 -3.35 9.93
C LEU A 254 -10.67 -4.32 11.11
N THR A 255 -11.66 -4.24 12.00
CA THR A 255 -11.78 -5.20 13.10
C THR A 255 -12.02 -6.62 12.59
N GLU A 256 -12.88 -6.79 11.58
CA GLU A 256 -13.07 -8.09 10.92
C GLU A 256 -11.80 -8.63 10.25
N ILE A 257 -11.02 -7.75 9.61
CA ILE A 257 -9.75 -8.11 8.96
C ILE A 257 -8.70 -8.51 10.00
N ILE A 258 -8.61 -7.78 11.12
CA ILE A 258 -7.70 -8.07 12.22
C ILE A 258 -8.07 -9.41 12.87
N ASP A 259 -9.36 -9.66 13.13
CA ASP A 259 -9.84 -10.95 13.66
C ASP A 259 -9.50 -12.11 12.72
N TYR A 260 -9.70 -11.92 11.41
CA TYR A 260 -9.30 -12.91 10.42
C TYR A 260 -7.78 -13.13 10.41
N ALA A 261 -6.96 -12.08 10.48
CA ALA A 261 -5.51 -12.22 10.55
C ALA A 261 -5.06 -12.98 11.81
N LYS A 262 -5.63 -12.67 12.98
CA LYS A 262 -5.38 -13.42 14.22
C LYS A 262 -5.74 -14.90 14.07
N SER A 263 -6.88 -15.18 13.44
CA SER A 263 -7.31 -16.58 13.19
C SER A 263 -6.36 -17.36 12.27
N ASN A 264 -5.61 -16.65 11.41
CA ASN A 264 -4.59 -17.23 10.53
C ASN A 264 -3.19 -17.31 11.17
N GLY A 265 -3.04 -16.91 12.44
CA GLY A 265 -1.78 -17.03 13.19
C GLY A 265 -0.87 -15.82 13.14
N PHE A 266 -1.34 -14.66 12.68
CA PHE A 266 -0.59 -13.40 12.79
C PHE A 266 -0.56 -12.93 14.25
N PRO A 267 0.62 -12.62 14.82
CA PRO A 267 0.74 -12.10 16.17
C PRO A 267 0.22 -10.66 16.26
N GLU A 268 -0.30 -10.28 17.44
CA GLU A 268 -0.85 -8.95 17.70
C GLU A 268 0.17 -7.83 17.42
N ASP A 269 1.43 -8.05 17.79
CA ASP A 269 2.49 -7.07 17.61
C ASP A 269 2.69 -6.74 16.11
N GLU A 270 2.58 -7.73 15.22
CA GLU A 270 2.65 -7.51 13.76
C GLU A 270 1.43 -6.78 13.20
N LEU A 271 0.25 -6.93 13.84
CA LEU A 271 -0.97 -6.22 13.45
C LEU A 271 -0.99 -4.79 14.00
N SER A 272 -0.34 -4.55 15.14
CA SER A 272 -0.20 -3.23 15.74
C SER A 272 0.89 -2.38 15.05
N GLN A 273 1.88 -3.03 14.45
CA GLN A 273 2.93 -2.37 13.67
C GLN A 273 2.38 -1.98 12.29
N VAL A 274 2.20 -0.67 12.08
CA VAL A 274 1.81 0.04 10.84
C VAL A 274 1.32 -0.88 9.72
N ILE A 275 0.01 -1.16 9.70
CA ILE A 275 -0.59 -1.91 8.59
C ILE A 275 -0.64 -1.01 7.35
N HIS A 276 0.34 -1.15 6.47
CA HIS A 276 0.28 -0.50 5.16
C HIS A 276 -1.01 -0.89 4.40
N SER A 277 -1.53 0.01 3.58
CA SER A 277 -2.71 -0.17 2.73
C SER A 277 -2.65 -1.47 1.92
N ARG A 278 -1.47 -1.85 1.44
CA ARG A 278 -1.22 -3.11 0.73
C ARG A 278 -1.57 -4.34 1.57
N HIS A 279 -1.19 -4.36 2.84
CA HIS A 279 -1.44 -5.51 3.73
C HIS A 279 -2.94 -5.63 4.02
N VAL A 280 -3.62 -4.52 4.34
CA VAL A 280 -5.08 -4.51 4.53
C VAL A 280 -5.78 -5.04 3.28
N ASN A 281 -5.38 -4.59 2.10
CA ASN A 281 -5.98 -5.00 0.84
C ASN A 281 -5.80 -6.49 0.53
N VAL A 282 -4.65 -7.07 0.85
CA VAL A 282 -4.40 -8.51 0.68
C VAL A 282 -5.21 -9.33 1.68
N LEU A 283 -5.22 -8.93 2.97
CA LEU A 283 -5.98 -9.62 4.00
C LEU A 283 -7.49 -9.57 3.74
N ARG A 284 -8.01 -8.41 3.30
CA ARG A 284 -9.42 -8.27 2.88
C ARG A 284 -9.76 -9.24 1.75
N LYS A 285 -8.90 -9.34 0.72
CA LYS A 285 -9.11 -10.26 -0.41
C LYS A 285 -9.10 -11.72 0.05
N ALA A 286 -8.18 -12.10 0.92
CA ALA A 286 -8.11 -13.45 1.50
C ALA A 286 -9.38 -13.76 2.33
N MET A 287 -9.80 -12.84 3.20
CA MET A 287 -11.03 -12.97 3.99
C MET A 287 -12.26 -13.14 3.09
N LEU A 288 -12.41 -12.31 2.04
CA LEU A 288 -13.53 -12.39 1.12
C LEU A 288 -13.51 -13.69 0.29
N PHE A 289 -12.32 -14.19 -0.06
CA PHE A 289 -12.17 -15.46 -0.75
C PHE A 289 -12.65 -16.63 0.11
N ASP A 290 -12.22 -16.72 1.37
CA ASP A 290 -12.64 -17.79 2.29
C ASP A 290 -14.14 -17.71 2.61
N LYS A 291 -14.67 -16.50 2.84
CA LYS A 291 -16.12 -16.26 2.98
C LYS A 291 -16.86 -16.70 1.69
N GLY A 292 -16.31 -16.44 0.52
CA GLY A 292 -16.86 -16.85 -0.77
C GLY A 292 -16.85 -18.37 -0.99
N GLN A 293 -15.76 -19.06 -0.62
CA GLN A 293 -15.63 -20.50 -0.75
C GLN A 293 -16.65 -21.24 0.13
N THR A 294 -16.81 -20.83 1.38
CA THR A 294 -17.80 -21.44 2.29
C THR A 294 -19.23 -21.27 1.79
N VAL A 295 -19.56 -20.12 1.19
CA VAL A 295 -20.86 -19.87 0.56
C VAL A 295 -21.05 -20.71 -0.71
N ALA A 296 -20.01 -20.83 -1.54
CA ALA A 296 -20.04 -21.67 -2.73
C ALA A 296 -20.26 -23.15 -2.36
N GLU A 297 -19.55 -23.68 -1.36
CA GLU A 297 -19.74 -25.04 -0.86
C GLU A 297 -21.15 -25.26 -0.29
N LYS A 298 -21.73 -24.27 0.41
CA LYS A 298 -23.12 -24.32 0.88
C LYS A 298 -24.13 -24.33 -0.27
N LYS A 299 -23.92 -23.50 -1.29
CA LYS A 299 -24.80 -23.42 -2.48
C LYS A 299 -24.72 -24.67 -3.34
N VAL A 300 -23.55 -25.29 -3.47
CA VAL A 300 -23.37 -26.57 -4.17
C VAL A 300 -24.07 -27.72 -3.41
N LYS A 301 -24.03 -27.72 -2.07
CA LYS A 301 -24.77 -28.69 -1.23
C LYS A 301 -26.29 -28.50 -1.30
N GLN A 302 -26.76 -27.26 -1.47
CA GLN A 302 -28.17 -26.95 -1.73
C GLN A 302 -28.44 -26.80 -3.24
N ALA A 303 -28.19 -27.86 -4.01
CA ALA A 303 -28.57 -27.89 -5.42
C ALA A 303 -30.08 -27.55 -5.55
N PRO A 304 -30.47 -26.64 -6.47
CA PRO A 304 -31.86 -26.26 -6.62
C PRO A 304 -32.66 -27.51 -6.95
N LYS A 305 -33.69 -27.81 -6.14
CA LYS A 305 -34.66 -28.87 -6.46
C LYS A 305 -35.22 -28.53 -7.83
N MET A 306 -34.84 -29.30 -8.85
CA MET A 306 -35.40 -29.16 -10.18
C MET A 306 -36.92 -29.15 -10.03
N GLN A 307 -37.55 -28.03 -10.39
CA GLN A 307 -38.99 -28.02 -10.56
C GLN A 307 -39.24 -29.02 -11.69
N ARG A 308 -39.76 -30.21 -11.35
CA ARG A 308 -40.34 -31.11 -12.34
C ARG A 308 -41.32 -30.26 -13.14
N ALA A 309 -41.10 -30.13 -14.44
CA ALA A 309 -41.97 -29.38 -15.33
C ALA A 309 -43.42 -29.68 -14.97
N SER A 310 -44.14 -28.68 -14.47
CA SER A 310 -45.53 -28.87 -14.06
C SER A 310 -46.30 -29.26 -15.31
N ASN A 311 -46.84 -30.47 -15.30
CA ASN A 311 -47.88 -30.96 -16.19
C ASN A 311 -47.70 -30.55 -17.65
N GLY A 312 -46.88 -31.32 -18.38
CA GLY A 312 -47.00 -31.41 -19.82
C GLY A 312 -48.47 -31.65 -20.17
N ARG A 313 -49.12 -30.58 -20.64
CA ARG A 313 -50.52 -30.57 -21.04
C ARG A 313 -50.58 -31.42 -22.30
N PHE A 314 -50.82 -32.71 -22.14
CA PHE A 314 -51.10 -33.61 -23.25
C PHE A 314 -52.34 -33.07 -23.95
N VAL A 315 -52.15 -32.44 -25.10
CA VAL A 315 -53.27 -32.01 -25.95
C VAL A 315 -53.91 -33.30 -26.46
N SER A 316 -54.93 -33.78 -25.74
CA SER A 316 -55.76 -34.89 -26.17
C SER A 316 -56.40 -34.51 -27.51
N GLN A 317 -55.86 -35.01 -28.62
CA GLN A 317 -56.55 -34.94 -29.90
C GLN A 317 -57.98 -35.48 -29.71
N LYS A 318 -58.97 -34.66 -30.10
CA LYS A 318 -60.39 -35.01 -30.02
C LYS A 318 -60.62 -36.25 -30.89
N LYS A 319 -60.65 -37.43 -30.27
CA LYS A 319 -61.06 -38.69 -30.92
C LYS A 319 -62.39 -38.46 -31.66
N SER A 320 -62.45 -38.80 -32.95
CA SER A 320 -63.64 -38.67 -33.80
C SER A 320 -64.83 -39.43 -33.19
N LYS A 321 -66.07 -39.01 -33.48
CA LYS A 321 -67.28 -39.65 -32.94
C LYS A 321 -67.32 -41.15 -33.27
N THR A 322 -66.92 -41.51 -34.50
CA THR A 322 -66.73 -42.89 -34.95
C THR A 322 -65.76 -43.68 -34.08
N SER A 323 -64.58 -43.13 -33.77
CA SER A 323 -63.59 -43.82 -32.93
C SER A 323 -64.11 -44.09 -31.50
N LYS A 324 -64.93 -43.19 -30.94
CA LYS A 324 -65.55 -43.37 -29.62
C LYS A 324 -66.64 -44.45 -29.64
N LEU A 325 -67.45 -44.52 -30.70
CA LEU A 325 -68.48 -45.55 -30.84
C LEU A 325 -67.86 -46.93 -31.06
N ILE A 326 -66.77 -47.03 -31.81
CA ILE A 326 -66.01 -48.28 -32.00
C ILE A 326 -65.39 -48.73 -30.67
N GLU A 327 -64.81 -47.81 -29.89
CA GLU A 327 -64.23 -48.13 -28.57
C GLU A 327 -65.33 -48.59 -27.58
N ARG A 328 -66.52 -47.95 -27.62
CA ARG A 328 -67.69 -48.38 -26.85
C ARG A 328 -68.18 -49.76 -27.26
N ALA A 329 -68.22 -50.07 -28.57
CA ALA A 329 -68.60 -51.39 -29.07
C ALA A 329 -67.60 -52.49 -28.67
N LYS A 330 -66.30 -52.17 -28.65
CA LYS A 330 -65.23 -53.10 -28.20
C LYS A 330 -65.34 -53.41 -26.71
N ASN A 331 -65.67 -52.40 -25.89
CA ASN A 331 -65.71 -52.54 -24.43
C ASN A 331 -67.06 -53.00 -23.88
N ALA A 332 -68.13 -53.00 -24.70
CA ALA A 332 -69.46 -53.45 -24.27
C ALA A 332 -69.53 -54.97 -24.05
N LYS A 333 -70.10 -55.37 -22.91
CA LYS A 333 -70.35 -56.78 -22.53
C LYS A 333 -71.82 -56.97 -22.14
N GLY A 334 -72.34 -58.18 -22.28
CA GLY A 334 -73.74 -58.52 -21.97
C GLY A 334 -74.75 -58.07 -23.04
N ALA A 335 -76.02 -57.92 -22.63
CA ALA A 335 -77.16 -57.63 -23.53
C ALA A 335 -77.00 -56.35 -24.39
N ASN A 336 -76.19 -55.39 -23.92
CA ASN A 336 -75.97 -54.11 -24.58
C ASN A 336 -74.88 -54.15 -25.67
N LYS A 337 -74.16 -55.27 -25.83
CA LYS A 337 -73.09 -55.42 -26.83
C LYS A 337 -73.61 -55.30 -28.27
N ARG A 338 -74.75 -55.92 -28.55
CA ARG A 338 -75.35 -55.93 -29.89
C ARG A 338 -75.77 -54.53 -30.34
N ASN A 339 -76.35 -53.75 -29.43
CA ASN A 339 -76.78 -52.37 -29.73
C ASN A 339 -75.56 -51.45 -29.95
N ALA A 340 -74.53 -51.57 -29.11
CA ALA A 340 -73.31 -50.77 -29.26
C ALA A 340 -72.55 -51.10 -30.57
N GLN A 341 -72.58 -52.37 -31.01
CA GLN A 341 -72.01 -52.77 -32.30
C GLN A 341 -72.83 -52.23 -33.48
N HIS A 342 -74.16 -52.26 -33.39
CA HIS A 342 -75.03 -51.71 -34.43
C HIS A 342 -74.81 -50.20 -34.62
N ASP A 343 -74.72 -49.44 -33.53
CA ASP A 343 -74.46 -48.00 -33.59
C ASP A 343 -73.08 -47.67 -34.18
N ALA A 344 -72.05 -48.46 -33.85
CA ALA A 344 -70.72 -48.29 -34.42
C ALA A 344 -70.71 -48.60 -35.92
N VAL A 345 -71.43 -49.63 -36.36
CA VAL A 345 -71.55 -49.98 -37.79
C VAL A 345 -72.35 -48.93 -38.55
N ALA A 346 -73.47 -48.44 -37.99
CA ALA A 346 -74.27 -47.38 -38.59
C ALA A 346 -73.48 -46.09 -38.77
N ALA A 347 -72.65 -45.71 -37.78
CA ALA A 347 -71.79 -44.53 -37.87
C ALA A 347 -70.70 -44.67 -38.95
N ILE A 348 -70.15 -45.88 -39.15
CA ILE A 348 -69.19 -46.15 -40.23
C ILE A 348 -69.88 -46.07 -41.61
N LEU A 349 -71.11 -46.57 -41.72
CA LEU A 349 -71.89 -46.56 -42.96
C LEU A 349 -72.41 -45.17 -43.35
N MET A 350 -72.73 -44.32 -42.37
CA MET A 350 -73.16 -42.94 -42.58
C MET A 350 -72.01 -41.93 -42.72
N GLY A 351 -70.76 -42.34 -42.49
CA GLY A 351 -69.58 -41.52 -42.77
C GLY A 351 -69.38 -40.28 -41.88
N GLU A 352 -69.76 -40.34 -40.60
CA GLU A 352 -69.61 -39.23 -39.62
C GLU A 352 -68.33 -39.25 -38.75
#